data_AF-A0A949XAZ9-F1
#
_entry.id   AF-A0A949XAZ9-F1
#
_cell.length_a   1.000
_cell.length_b   1.000
_cell.length_c   1.000
_cell.angle_alpha   90.00
_cell.angle_beta   90.00
_cell.angle_gamma   90.00
#
_symmetry.space_group_name_H-M   'P 1'
#
loop_
_entity.id
_entity.type
_entity.pdbx_description
1 polymer ?
#
loop_
_entity_poly.entity_id
_entity_poly.type
_entity_poly.pdbx_seq_one_letter_code
_entity_poly.pdbx_strand_id
1 'polypeptide(L)' 'MSEGDLKRFFRVIQDCGDVQHEIMLKLLFYTAVRVSELVRIRVADIDVDGCIIFIDQGKGSKDR' A
#
# COMPACT_ATOMS: atom_id res chain seq x y z
N MET A 1 -12.48 12.11 -4.18
CA MET A 1 -13.14 10.88 -4.67
C MET A 1 -14.32 10.60 -3.77
N SER A 2 -15.48 10.29 -4.33
CA SER A 2 -16.60 9.77 -3.53
C SER A 2 -16.35 8.31 -3.14
N GLU A 3 -17.07 7.81 -2.13
CA GLU A 3 -17.01 6.39 -1.75
C GLU A 3 -17.38 5.47 -2.93
N GLY A 4 -18.32 5.90 -3.77
CA GLY A 4 -18.72 5.17 -4.98
C GLY A 4 -17.60 5.05 -6.01
N ASP A 5 -16.82 6.13 -6.19
CA ASP A 5 -15.67 6.12 -7.11
C ASP A 5 -14.58 5.17 -6.61
N LEU A 6 -14.34 5.15 -5.30
CA LEU A 6 -13.34 4.28 -4.68
C LEU A 6 -13.72 2.79 -4.83
N LYS A 7 -14.99 2.44 -4.59
CA LYS A 7 -15.49 1.08 -4.80
C LYS A 7 -15.36 0.64 -6.26
N ARG A 8 -15.66 1.53 -7.21
CA ARG A 8 -15.52 1.24 -8.64
C ARG A 8 -14.06 1.04 -9.04
N PHE A 9 -13.16 1.86 -8.50
CA PHE A 9 -11.72 1.73 -8.72
C PHE A 9 -11.19 0.38 -8.25
N PHE A 10 -11.50 -0.04 -7.01
CA PHE A 10 -11.10 -1.34 -6.49
C PHE A 10 -11.69 -2.51 -7.29
N ARG A 11 -12.94 -2.40 -7.76
CA ARG A 11 -13.54 -3.43 -8.61
C ARG A 11 -12.76 -3.62 -9.91
N VAL A 12 -12.40 -2.53 -10.59
CA VAL A 12 -11.60 -2.60 -11.84
C VAL A 12 -10.24 -3.27 -11.61
N ILE A 13 -9.62 -3.01 -10.45
CA ILE A 13 -8.33 -3.63 -10.10
C ILE A 13 -8.50 -5.13 -9.85
N GLN A 14 -9.55 -5.52 -9.13
CA GLN A 14 -9.86 -6.93 -8.87
C GLN A 14 -10.17 -7.69 -10.17
N ASP A 15 -10.90 -7.08 -11.10
CA ASP A 15 -11.23 -7.67 -12.39
C ASP A 15 -9.98 -7.83 -13.30
N CYS A 16 -8.93 -7.05 -13.07
CA CYS A 16 -7.66 -7.17 -13.80
C CYS A 16 -6.87 -8.44 -13.45
N GLY A 17 -7.16 -9.07 -12.30
CA GLY A 17 -6.54 -10.33 -11.88
C GLY A 17 -5.07 -10.24 -11.45
N ASP A 18 -4.50 -9.04 -11.39
CA ASP A 18 -3.11 -8.84 -10.95
C ASP A 18 -3.04 -8.56 -9.45
N VAL A 19 -2.71 -9.61 -8.71
CA VAL A 19 -2.62 -9.59 -7.24
C VAL A 19 -1.55 -8.60 -6.74
N GLN A 20 -0.47 -8.38 -7.48
CA GLN A 20 0.59 -7.45 -7.06
C GLN A 20 0.08 -6.02 -7.09
N HIS A 21 -0.57 -5.62 -8.19
CA HIS A 21 -1.17 -4.30 -8.31
C HIS A 21 -2.31 -4.08 -7.30
N GLU A 22 -3.12 -5.10 -7.03
CA GLU A 22 -4.17 -5.02 -6.02
C GLU A 22 -3.60 -4.73 -4.62
N ILE A 23 -2.56 -5.47 -4.22
CA ILE A 23 -1.90 -5.28 -2.91
C ILE A 23 -1.26 -3.89 -2.83
N MET A 24 -0.53 -3.46 -3.86
CA MET A 24 0.10 -2.14 -3.88
C MET A 24 -0.92 -1.01 -3.73
N LEU A 25 -2.04 -1.09 -4.44
CA LEU A 25 -3.08 -0.05 -4.39
C LEU A 25 -3.82 -0.08 -3.05
N LYS A 26 -4.17 -1.26 -2.52
CA LYS A 26 -4.75 -1.36 -1.17
C LYS A 26 -3.82 -0.76 -0.13
N LEU A 27 -2.54 -1.12 -0.13
CA LEU A 27 -1.55 -0.55 0.79
C LEU A 27 -1.50 0.97 0.68
N LEU A 28 -1.40 1.51 -0.54
CA LEU A 28 -1.37 2.95 -0.79
C LEU A 28 -2.61 3.66 -0.21
N PHE A 29 -3.80 3.10 -0.43
CA PHE A 29 -5.06 3.72 0.00
C PHE A 29 -5.34 3.57 1.51
N TYR A 30 -4.97 2.46 2.13
CA TYR A 30 -5.24 2.23 3.56
C TYR A 30 -4.19 2.87 4.48
N THR A 31 -2.93 2.95 4.05
CA THR A 31 -1.82 3.44 4.90
C THR A 31 -1.33 4.83 4.52
N ALA A 32 -1.75 5.35 3.35
CA ALA A 32 -1.31 6.64 2.79
C ALA A 32 0.22 6.80 2.70
N VAL A 33 0.94 5.67 2.56
CA VAL A 33 2.39 5.65 2.35
C VAL A 33 2.76 6.31 1.03
N ARG A 34 3.98 6.85 0.93
CA ARG A 34 4.42 7.47 -0.32
C ARG A 34 4.72 6.39 -1.35
N VAL A 35 4.52 6.69 -2.63
CA VAL A 35 4.86 5.78 -3.73
C VAL A 35 6.33 5.34 -3.66
N SER A 36 7.24 6.26 -3.30
CA SER A 36 8.67 5.95 -3.16
C SER A 36 9.00 5.01 -2.00
N GLU A 37 8.16 4.98 -0.97
CA GLU A 37 8.27 4.08 0.19
C GLU A 37 7.64 2.73 -0.18
N LEU A 38 6.44 2.75 -0.78
CA LEU A 38 5.72 1.57 -1.24
C LEU A 38 6.57 0.65 -2.15
N VAL A 39 7.27 1.23 -3.14
CA VAL A 39 8.12 0.46 -4.07
C VAL A 39 9.40 -0.08 -3.42
N ARG A 40 9.72 0.34 -2.19
CA ARG A 40 10.91 -0.09 -1.43
C ARG A 40 10.59 -1.08 -0.31
N ILE A 41 9.31 -1.26 0.04
CA ILE A 41 8.86 -2.23 1.05
C ILE A 41 9.34 -3.63 0.65
N ARG A 42 9.99 -4.31 1.58
CA ARG A 42 10.38 -5.71 1.45
C ARG A 42 9.48 -6.56 2.33
N VAL A 43 9.37 -7.85 2.00
CA VAL A 43 8.63 -8.83 2.83
C VAL A 43 9.18 -8.87 4.27
N ALA A 44 10.49 -8.65 4.44
CA ALA A 44 11.13 -8.58 5.75
C ALA A 44 10.68 -7.39 6.62
N ASP A 45 10.10 -6.35 6.01
CA ASP A 45 9.64 -5.14 6.71
C ASP A 45 8.18 -5.27 7.16
N ILE A 46 7.50 -6.37 6.82
CA ILE A 46 6.08 -6.59 7.07
C ILE A 46 5.92 -7.57 8.23
N ASP A 47 5.35 -7.07 9.33
CA ASP A 47 4.84 -7.89 10.42
C ASP A 47 3.35 -8.16 10.17
N VAL A 48 3.05 -9.36 9.68
CA VAL A 48 1.69 -9.80 9.34
C VAL A 48 0.85 -10.03 10.60
N ASP A 49 1.46 -10.49 11.69
CA ASP A 49 0.77 -10.75 12.95
C ASP A 49 0.39 -9.44 13.65
N GLY A 50 1.29 -8.44 13.58
CA GLY A 50 1.06 -7.09 14.09
C GLY A 50 0.26 -6.19 13.16
N CYS A 51 0.08 -6.56 11.89
CA CYS A 51 -0.42 -5.69 10.82
C CYS A 51 0.39 -4.38 10.70
N ILE A 52 1.71 -4.46 10.87
CA ILE A 52 2.64 -3.34 10.86
C ILE A 52 3.56 -3.45 9.63
N ILE A 53 3.81 -2.33 8.98
CA ILE A 53 4.80 -2.21 7.91
C ILE A 53 5.84 -1.20 8.38
N PHE A 54 7.07 -1.63 8.54
CA PHE A 54 8.19 -0.75 8.89
C PHE A 54 8.68 0.01 7.66
N ILE A 55 8.83 1.33 7.77
CA ILE A 55 9.40 2.15 6.69
C ILE A 55 10.75 2.71 7.17
N ASP A 56 11.82 2.03 6.76
CA ASP A 56 13.18 2.49 6.95
C ASP A 56 13.47 3.70 6.04
N GLN A 57 14.04 4.78 6.59
CA GLN A 57 14.40 6.01 5.86
C GLN A 57 13.23 6.81 5.28
N GLY A 58 12.19 7.06 6.07
CA GLY A 58 11.13 8.02 5.70
C GLY A 58 11.68 9.43 5.41
N LYS A 59 10.94 10.22 4.62
CA LYS A 59 11.34 11.56 4.15
C LYS A 59 11.90 12.42 5.30
N GLY A 60 13.17 12.81 5.19
CA GLY A 60 13.91 13.56 6.21
C GLY A 60 14.73 12.71 7.18
N SER A 61 15.04 11.45 6.82
CA SER A 61 15.76 10.47 7.66
C SER A 61 15.06 10.23 9.00
N LYS A 62 13.73 10.12 8.95
CA LYS A 62 12.90 9.77 10.12
C LYS A 62 12.19 8.46 9.83
N ASP A 63 12.50 7.45 10.62
CA ASP A 63 11.83 6.15 10.60
C ASP A 63 10.40 6.30 11.12
N ARG A 64 9.46 5.57 10.51
CA ARG A 64 8.03 5.60 10.86
C ARG A 64 7.39 4.25 10.70
#